data_AF-A0A0W0SWA0-F1
#
_entry.id   AF-A0A0W0SWA0-F1
#
_cell.length_a   1.000
_cell.length_b   1.000
_cell.length_c   1.000
_cell.angle_alpha   90.00
_cell.angle_beta   90.00
_cell.angle_gamma   90.00
#
_symmetry.space_group_name_H-M   'P 1'
#
loop_
_entity.id
_entity.type
_entity.pdbx_description
1 polymer ?
#
loop_
_entity_poly.entity_id
_entity_poly.type
_entity_poly.pdbx_seq_one_letter_code
_entity_poly.pdbx_strand_id
1 'polypeptide(L)'
;MSKPVWVQVRWSESSKFKDNELIPFADFERKAQAVAIHKGRKMQPMEQYCGYYKTKVNVLFDDGNEYECRLDLAPRDTLGFRDHVEQLIRYYENQLDDSAEQDYVVQAYKENYDFLKTVIWE
;
A
#
# COMPACT_ATOMS: atom_id res chain seq x y z
N MET A 1 -3.42 -12.91 -14.81
CA MET A 1 -2.89 -11.57 -14.48
C MET A 1 -4.08 -10.79 -13.95
N SER A 2 -3.93 -10.14 -12.81
CA SER A 2 -5.04 -9.61 -12.03
C SER A 2 -4.99 -8.09 -12.04
N LYS A 3 -6.13 -7.43 -12.23
CA LYS A 3 -6.22 -5.97 -12.22
C LYS A 3 -7.02 -5.50 -11.00
N PRO A 4 -6.49 -4.56 -10.21
CA PRO A 4 -7.23 -4.03 -9.07
C PRO A 4 -8.39 -3.15 -9.58
N VAL A 5 -9.59 -3.42 -9.07
CA VAL A 5 -10.82 -2.75 -9.53
C VAL A 5 -11.49 -1.94 -8.43
N TRP A 6 -11.49 -2.44 -7.20
CA TRP A 6 -12.12 -1.81 -6.06
C TRP A 6 -11.22 -1.86 -4.84
N VAL A 7 -11.38 -0.88 -3.95
CA VAL A 7 -10.74 -0.85 -2.65
C VAL A 7 -11.80 -0.68 -1.59
N GLN A 8 -11.88 -1.64 -0.68
CA GLN A 8 -12.62 -1.49 0.57
C GLN A 8 -11.68 -0.91 1.62
N VAL A 9 -11.90 0.34 2.00
CA VAL A 9 -11.20 0.96 3.12
C VAL A 9 -11.85 0.46 4.41
N ARG A 10 -11.17 -0.42 5.14
CA ARG A 10 -11.67 -0.97 6.40
C ARG A 10 -11.70 0.11 7.47
N TRP A 11 -10.62 0.88 7.57
CA TRP A 11 -10.46 2.00 8.51
C TRP A 11 -9.28 2.89 8.09
N SER A 12 -9.30 4.17 8.47
CA SER A 12 -8.18 5.10 8.26
C SER A 12 -8.02 6.12 9.39
N GLU A 13 -6.78 6.47 9.73
CA GLU A 13 -6.46 7.64 10.57
C GLU A 13 -6.72 8.96 9.84
N SER A 14 -6.76 8.94 8.50
CA SER A 14 -7.11 10.11 7.70
C SER A 14 -8.63 10.26 7.65
N SER A 15 -9.12 11.44 8.05
CA SER A 15 -10.54 11.80 7.93
C SER A 15 -11.05 11.93 6.49
N LYS A 16 -10.18 11.69 5.49
CA LYS A 16 -10.58 11.68 4.09
C LYS A 16 -11.30 10.40 3.70
N PHE A 17 -11.03 9.28 4.36
CA PHE A 17 -11.72 8.02 4.10
C PHE A 17 -12.82 7.78 5.14
N LYS A 18 -13.86 7.06 4.73
CA LYS A 18 -14.87 6.55 5.66
C LYS A 18 -14.55 5.09 6.01
N ASP A 19 -14.97 4.66 7.18
CA ASP A 19 -14.86 3.25 7.57
C ASP A 19 -15.79 2.40 6.70
N ASN A 20 -15.27 1.26 6.24
CA ASN A 20 -15.91 0.36 5.27
C ASN A 20 -16.31 1.01 3.93
N GLU A 21 -15.66 2.12 3.54
CA GLU A 21 -15.90 2.77 2.24
C GLU A 21 -15.42 1.87 1.10
N LEU A 22 -16.30 1.53 0.15
CA LEU A 22 -15.93 0.86 -1.08
C LEU A 22 -15.81 1.88 -2.21
N ILE A 23 -14.64 1.99 -2.82
CA ILE A 23 -14.38 2.98 -3.89
C ILE A 23 -13.61 2.36 -5.07
N PRO A 24 -13.77 2.89 -6.29
CA PRO A 24 -13.00 2.43 -7.44
C PRO A 24 -11.50 2.59 -7.19
N PHE A 25 -10.70 1.63 -7.68
CA PHE A 25 -9.26 1.61 -7.45
C PHE A 25 -8.57 2.92 -7.88
N ALA A 26 -8.89 3.44 -9.07
CA ALA A 26 -8.31 4.69 -9.56
C ALA A 26 -8.66 5.91 -8.68
N ASP A 27 -9.86 5.93 -8.09
CA ASP A 27 -10.27 6.98 -7.16
C ASP A 27 -9.54 6.86 -5.82
N PHE A 28 -9.37 5.62 -5.33
CA PHE A 28 -8.57 5.34 -4.15
C PHE A 28 -7.14 5.85 -4.32
N GLU A 29 -6.46 5.50 -5.42
CA GLU A 29 -5.06 5.90 -5.65
C GLU A 29 -4.90 7.43 -5.64
N ARG A 30 -5.77 8.16 -6.34
CA ARG A 30 -5.76 9.64 -6.32
C ARG A 30 -5.97 10.21 -4.93
N LYS A 31 -6.92 9.64 -4.17
CA LYS A 31 -7.27 10.09 -2.82
C LYS A 31 -6.15 9.77 -1.82
N ALA A 32 -5.55 8.59 -1.90
CA ALA A 32 -4.42 8.16 -1.09
C ALA A 32 -3.21 9.06 -1.31
N GLN A 33 -2.89 9.37 -2.57
CA GLN A 33 -1.79 10.28 -2.91
C GLN A 33 -2.02 11.68 -2.33
N ALA A 34 -3.25 12.22 -2.45
CA ALA A 34 -3.59 13.50 -1.86
C ALA A 34 -3.47 13.51 -0.33
N VAL A 35 -3.84 12.41 0.34
CA VAL A 35 -3.67 12.23 1.79
C VAL A 35 -2.19 12.21 2.18
N ALA A 36 -1.36 11.43 1.46
CA ALA A 36 0.08 11.37 1.69
C ALA A 36 0.74 12.75 1.52
N ILE A 37 0.45 13.46 0.43
CA ILE A 37 0.96 14.82 0.20
C ILE A 37 0.49 15.79 1.29
N HIS A 38 -0.79 15.73 1.69
CA HIS A 38 -1.31 16.60 2.74
C HIS A 38 -0.63 16.36 4.09
N LYS A 39 -0.33 15.09 4.42
CA LYS A 39 0.45 14.75 5.62
C LYS A 39 1.82 15.42 5.58
N GLY A 40 2.48 15.43 4.43
CA GLY A 40 3.71 16.20 4.19
C GLY A 40 3.57 17.71 4.32
N ARG A 41 2.44 18.32 3.94
CA ARG A 41 2.27 19.78 4.04
C ARG A 41 2.06 20.27 5.47
N LYS A 42 1.67 19.40 6.40
CA LYS A 42 1.64 19.73 7.83
C LYS A 42 3.03 19.84 8.45
N MET A 43 4.11 19.63 7.68
CA MET A 43 5.48 19.90 8.09
C MET A 43 5.64 21.34 8.58
N GLN A 44 5.68 21.52 9.90
CA GLN A 44 6.30 22.69 10.49
C GLN A 44 7.82 22.51 10.49
N PRO A 45 8.64 23.57 10.40
CA PRO A 45 10.09 23.48 10.32
C PRO A 45 10.78 22.74 11.49
N MET A 46 10.06 22.48 12.59
CA MET A 46 10.59 21.92 13.83
C MET A 46 10.03 20.54 14.20
N GLU A 47 9.08 19.98 13.44
CA GLU A 47 8.61 18.59 13.64
C GLU A 47 9.47 17.64 12.81
N GLN A 48 10.53 17.13 13.44
CA GLN A 48 11.56 16.31 12.80
C GLN A 48 11.03 14.94 12.29
N TYR A 49 9.85 14.51 12.74
CA TYR A 49 9.14 13.34 12.24
C TYR A 49 7.63 13.61 12.24
N CYS A 50 7.08 13.93 11.07
CA CYS A 50 5.66 13.75 10.85
C CYS A 50 5.46 12.27 10.48
N GLY A 51 4.78 11.51 11.34
CA GLY A 51 4.43 10.12 11.04
C GLY A 51 3.55 9.99 9.79
N TYR A 52 3.06 8.80 9.54
CA TYR A 52 2.13 8.50 8.44
C TYR A 52 0.68 8.52 8.93
N TYR A 53 -0.28 8.47 8.00
CA TYR A 53 -1.65 8.05 8.32
C TYR A 53 -1.83 6.58 7.97
N LYS A 54 -2.09 5.75 8.97
CA LYS A 54 -2.40 4.34 8.79
C LYS A 54 -3.75 4.19 8.11
N THR A 55 -3.80 3.39 7.06
CA THR A 55 -5.04 3.05 6.35
C THR A 55 -5.08 1.54 6.08
N LYS A 56 -6.05 0.85 6.65
CA LYS A 56 -6.28 -0.59 6.42
C LYS A 56 -7.22 -0.75 5.23
N VAL A 57 -6.79 -1.49 4.22
CA VAL A 57 -7.55 -1.69 2.97
C VAL A 57 -7.64 -3.17 2.61
N ASN A 58 -8.71 -3.54 1.91
CA ASN A 58 -8.82 -4.77 1.14
C ASN A 58 -8.98 -4.40 -0.34
N VAL A 59 -8.04 -4.81 -1.18
CA VAL A 59 -8.05 -4.55 -2.62
C VAL A 59 -8.67 -5.74 -3.32
N LEU A 60 -9.69 -5.48 -4.13
CA LEU A 60 -10.43 -6.48 -4.89
C LEU A 60 -9.98 -6.43 -6.34
N PHE A 61 -9.63 -7.59 -6.89
CA PHE A 61 -9.17 -7.74 -8.26
C PHE A 61 -10.29 -8.28 -9.17
N ASP A 62 -10.16 -8.06 -10.47
CA ASP A 62 -11.13 -8.46 -11.49
C ASP A 62 -11.33 -9.98 -11.61
N ASP A 63 -10.32 -10.76 -11.25
CA ASP A 63 -10.34 -12.22 -11.23
C ASP A 63 -10.86 -12.82 -9.91
N GLY A 64 -11.34 -11.97 -8.99
CA GLY A 64 -11.88 -12.37 -7.70
C GLY A 64 -10.83 -12.58 -6.60
N ASN A 65 -9.54 -12.37 -6.89
CA ASN A 65 -8.53 -12.31 -5.83
C ASN A 65 -8.73 -11.10 -4.94
N GLU A 66 -8.26 -11.21 -3.69
CA GLU A 66 -8.31 -10.14 -2.71
C GLU A 66 -6.96 -10.00 -2.03
N TYR A 67 -6.60 -8.77 -1.65
CA TYR A 67 -5.38 -8.49 -0.92
C TYR A 67 -5.61 -7.47 0.18
N GLU A 68 -5.50 -7.91 1.43
CA GLU A 68 -5.65 -7.05 2.61
C GLU A 68 -4.29 -6.57 3.12
N CYS A 69 -4.13 -5.26 3.27
CA CYS A 69 -2.91 -4.67 3.82
C CYS A 69 -3.16 -3.39 4.62
N ARG A 70 -2.09 -2.90 5.24
CA ARG A 70 -2.04 -1.57 5.87
C ARG A 70 -1.08 -0.70 5.08
N LEU A 71 -1.55 0.47 4.66
CA LEU A 71 -0.76 1.51 4.01
C LEU A 71 -0.37 2.59 5.01
N ASP A 72 0.86 3.06 4.90
CA ASP A 72 1.42 4.15 5.70
C ASP A 72 1.54 5.41 4.85
N LEU A 73 0.43 6.14 4.76
CA LEU A 73 0.30 7.25 3.81
C LEU A 73 1.11 8.47 4.26
N ALA A 74 2.24 8.71 3.60
CA ALA A 74 3.11 9.87 3.76
C ALA A 74 4.01 10.06 2.53
N PRO A 75 4.57 11.28 2.29
CA PRO A 75 5.35 11.54 1.08
C PRO A 75 6.68 10.78 0.99
N ARG A 76 7.19 10.29 2.13
CA ARG A 76 8.46 9.55 2.26
C ARG A 76 8.26 8.09 2.62
N ASP A 77 7.03 7.62 2.55
CA ASP A 77 6.63 6.27 2.90
C ASP A 77 5.78 5.75 1.73
N THR A 78 4.48 5.58 1.90
CA THR A 78 3.58 5.09 0.87
C THR A 78 2.68 6.20 0.30
N LEU A 79 2.58 6.30 -1.02
CA LEU A 79 1.68 7.24 -1.71
C LEU A 79 0.31 6.64 -2.06
N GLY A 80 0.21 5.32 -2.12
CA GLY A 80 -0.98 4.57 -2.52
C GLY A 80 -0.71 3.08 -2.50
N PHE A 81 -1.69 2.28 -2.90
CA PHE A 81 -1.54 0.83 -2.94
C PHE A 81 -0.49 0.40 -3.96
N ARG A 82 -0.46 1.01 -5.15
CA ARG A 82 0.53 0.66 -6.18
C ARG A 82 1.96 0.89 -5.69
N ASP A 83 2.22 2.05 -5.09
CA ASP A 83 3.53 2.40 -4.53
C ASP A 83 3.94 1.44 -3.42
N HIS A 84 3.01 1.05 -2.54
CA HIS A 84 3.25 0.01 -1.53
C HIS A 84 3.69 -1.32 -2.14
N VAL A 85 2.99 -1.78 -3.20
CA VAL A 85 3.33 -3.03 -3.88
C VAL A 85 4.69 -2.94 -4.57
N GLU A 86 5.00 -1.83 -5.24
CA GLU A 86 6.30 -1.60 -5.87
C GLU A 86 7.44 -1.62 -4.83
N GLN A 87 7.23 -1.01 -3.66
CA GLN A 87 8.19 -1.04 -2.55
C GLN A 87 8.37 -2.45 -1.98
N LEU A 88 7.29 -3.20 -1.80
CA LEU A 88 7.31 -4.58 -1.33
C LEU A 88 8.10 -5.47 -2.28
N ILE A 89 7.85 -5.36 -3.60
CA ILE A 89 8.57 -6.12 -4.62
C ILE A 89 10.07 -5.80 -4.57
N ARG A 90 10.45 -4.51 -4.52
CA ARG A 90 11.86 -4.10 -4.43
C ARG A 90 12.55 -4.62 -3.17
N TYR A 91 11.86 -4.54 -2.03
CA TYR A 91 12.39 -5.07 -0.78
C TYR A 91 12.69 -6.55 -0.91
N TYR A 92 11.73 -7.34 -1.42
CA TYR A 92 11.90 -8.77 -1.64
C TYR A 92 13.02 -9.10 -2.61
N GLU A 93 13.11 -8.41 -3.74
CA GLU A 93 14.16 -8.63 -4.73
C GLU A 93 15.56 -8.34 -4.16
N ASN A 94 15.71 -7.30 -3.33
CA ASN A 94 16.98 -7.00 -2.67
C ASN A 94 17.35 -8.05 -1.60
N GLN A 95 16.38 -8.59 -0.86
CA GLN A 95 16.62 -9.64 0.13
C GLN A 95 17.01 -11.00 -0.49
N LEU A 96 16.64 -11.24 -1.75
CA LEU A 96 17.04 -12.46 -2.48
C LEU A 96 18.50 -12.43 -2.94
N ASP A 97 19.11 -11.25 -3.06
CA ASP A 97 20.50 -11.06 -3.51
C ASP A 97 21.50 -11.18 -2.34
N ASP A 98 21.09 -10.76 -1.13
CA ASP A 98 21.90 -10.73 0.09
C ASP A 98 21.68 -11.98 0.99
N SER A 99 22.16 -13.14 0.54
CA SER A 99 22.50 -14.34 1.37
C SER A 99 21.40 -15.15 2.13
N ALA A 100 21.38 -16.45 1.82
CA ALA A 100 21.33 -17.66 2.67
C ALA A 100 20.49 -17.82 3.96
N GLU A 101 19.82 -16.82 4.54
CA GLU A 101 18.85 -17.04 5.63
C GLU A 101 17.45 -16.63 5.17
N GLN A 102 16.73 -17.60 4.61
CA GLN A 102 15.30 -17.49 4.34
C GLN A 102 14.55 -17.44 5.67
N ASP A 103 14.47 -16.25 6.24
CA ASP A 103 13.74 -15.97 7.45
C ASP A 103 12.25 -16.32 7.27
N TYR A 104 11.58 -16.82 8.31
CA TYR A 104 10.15 -17.21 8.25
C TYR A 104 9.26 -16.06 7.75
N VAL A 105 9.67 -14.83 8.06
CA VAL A 105 9.06 -13.58 7.59
C VAL A 105 9.08 -13.48 6.06
N VAL A 106 10.20 -13.80 5.40
CA VAL A 106 10.33 -13.75 3.94
C VAL A 106 9.38 -14.74 3.29
N GLN A 107 9.25 -15.95 3.83
CA GLN A 107 8.35 -16.96 3.29
C GLN A 107 6.86 -16.56 3.45
N ALA A 108 6.49 -15.92 4.55
CA ALA A 108 5.10 -15.49 4.82
C ALA A 108 4.58 -14.41 3.86
N TYR A 109 5.44 -13.53 3.32
CA TYR A 109 5.03 -12.65 2.21
C TYR A 109 5.48 -13.12 0.83
N LYS A 110 6.06 -14.31 0.68
CA LYS A 110 6.44 -14.86 -0.63
C LYS A 110 5.23 -15.16 -1.52
N GLU A 111 4.18 -15.76 -0.94
CA GLU A 111 2.92 -16.01 -1.67
C GLU A 111 2.25 -14.71 -2.12
N ASN A 112 2.29 -13.69 -1.25
CA ASN A 112 1.84 -12.34 -1.57
C ASN A 112 2.71 -11.70 -2.68
N TYR A 113 4.04 -11.85 -2.60
CA TYR A 113 4.97 -11.34 -3.60
C TYR A 113 4.73 -11.97 -4.98
N ASP A 114 4.62 -13.30 -5.06
CA ASP A 114 4.41 -14.01 -6.33
C ASP A 114 3.10 -13.57 -7.00
N PHE A 115 2.03 -13.41 -6.24
CA PHE A 115 0.78 -12.84 -6.74
C PHE A 115 0.95 -11.39 -7.21
N LEU A 116 1.50 -10.52 -6.34
CA LEU A 116 1.61 -9.08 -6.59
C LEU A 116 2.49 -8.74 -7.81
N LYS A 117 3.47 -9.59 -8.15
CA LYS A 117 4.26 -9.44 -9.40
C LYS A 117 3.45 -9.64 -10.67
N THR A 118 2.32 -10.34 -10.59
CA THR A 118 1.48 -10.66 -11.75
C THR A 118 0.37 -9.63 -11.99
N VAL A 119 0.30 -8.61 -11.13
CA VAL A 119 -0.72 -7.55 -11.18
C VAL A 119 -0.47 -6.59 -12.34
N ILE A 120 -1.56 -6.21 -13.02
CA ILE A 120 -1.57 -5.22 -14.10
C ILE A 120 -2.11 -3.88 -13.58
N TRP A 121 -1.41 -2.79 -13.90
CA TRP A 121 -1.69 -1.43 -13.41
C TRP A 121 -2.23 -0.50 -14.51
N GLU A 122 -3.24 -0.96 -15.25
CA GLU A 122 -3.89 -0.22 -16.35
C GLU A 122 -5.08 0.64 -15.90
#